data_AF-A0A934DCA1-F1
#
_entry.id   AF-A0A934DCA1-F1
#
_cell.length_a   1.000
_cell.length_b   1.000
_cell.length_c   1.000
_cell.angle_alpha   90.00
_cell.angle_beta   90.00
_cell.angle_gamma   90.00
#
_symmetry.space_group_name_H-M   'P 1'
#
loop_
_entity.id
_entity.type
_entity.pdbx_description
1 polymer ?
#
loop_
_entity_poly.entity_id
_entity_poly.type
_entity_poly.pdbx_seq_one_letter_code
_entity_poly.pdbx_strand_id
1 'polypeptide(L)'
;MSSGWPGTSAVVFTNNNLAARQRGIFLNYGGNTEIAGNEISVNQTGTGYLTYGIMPNAIATGSTINVYNNKIVQLSTGNSNAGTYGIIGIYAGVAGTWNVYNNMVSGFATTTATVDPPIARIWGIQVATVTANVYHNTVYMPDLAYTPGPTNGQNYSGIYITSGTVALMNNIVFSVESSDTSFAIYRPGTTGLTSDYNDFVVSSPGFVGNWNSSVQQTLADWQTASGQDATSKSKIVIFISPTDLHLVAGSIGDTDLAGIALPSVTTDIDGQARPANAPYMGADEHPESPLPVQLISFTAQLQNASVVLRWRTLSEINNYGFYVQKRRVGDQSWNEIAGSFVAGNGTTNDPHDYAYTDNTIASGLWQYRLKQVDLDNSIHFTDPIQVDIVTNVKESTPTQFVLTQNYPNPFNPSTTIRFEIAKPEFVTLKVYDMLGREVAMLANETLQAGSYSAAFNASHLASGTYIYRLQAGAFIATKKMSLTK
;
A
#
# COMPACT_ATOMS: atom_id res chain seq x y z
N MET A 1 0.21 -51.48 22.11
CA MET A 1 1.31 -50.55 22.42
C MET A 1 0.91 -49.19 21.89
N SER A 2 0.41 -48.31 22.76
CA SER A 2 0.11 -46.92 22.42
C SER A 2 1.43 -46.15 22.29
N SER A 3 1.91 -45.97 21.07
CA SER A 3 3.02 -45.04 20.79
C SER A 3 2.49 -43.61 20.85
N GLY A 4 2.17 -43.15 22.06
CA GLY A 4 1.90 -41.74 22.33
C GLY A 4 3.20 -40.97 22.21
N TRP A 5 3.40 -40.30 21.08
CA TRP A 5 4.47 -39.31 20.94
C TRP A 5 4.16 -38.14 21.89
N PRO A 6 5.10 -37.70 22.73
CA PRO A 6 4.87 -36.55 23.59
C PRO A 6 4.91 -35.29 22.72
N GLY A 7 3.79 -34.56 22.62
CA GLY A 7 3.75 -33.40 21.74
C GLY A 7 2.50 -32.52 21.82
N THR A 8 1.92 -32.35 23.01
CA THR A 8 0.94 -31.27 23.27
C THR A 8 1.62 -29.94 23.55
N SER A 9 2.95 -29.85 23.42
CA SER A 9 3.73 -28.65 23.69
C SER A 9 3.42 -27.58 22.64
N ALA A 10 3.02 -26.40 23.08
CA ALA A 10 2.80 -25.28 22.19
C ALA A 10 4.11 -24.86 21.53
N VAL A 11 4.16 -24.83 20.19
CA VAL A 11 5.29 -24.28 19.44
C VAL A 11 4.90 -22.90 18.93
N VAL A 12 5.78 -21.90 19.08
CA VAL A 12 5.52 -20.51 18.70
C VAL A 12 6.65 -20.00 17.83
N PHE A 13 6.32 -19.58 16.60
CA PHE A 13 7.21 -18.89 15.67
C PHE A 13 6.65 -17.50 15.42
N THR A 14 7.18 -16.48 16.08
CA THR A 14 6.67 -15.11 15.92
C THR A 14 7.73 -14.08 15.61
N ASN A 15 7.39 -13.15 14.72
CA ASN A 15 8.18 -11.95 14.39
C ASN A 15 9.61 -12.23 13.92
N ASN A 16 9.80 -13.29 13.13
CA ASN A 16 11.10 -13.64 12.56
C ASN A 16 11.25 -13.17 11.12
N ASN A 17 12.48 -12.89 10.70
CA ASN A 17 12.85 -12.80 9.28
C ASN A 17 13.62 -14.08 8.90
N LEU A 18 13.03 -14.93 8.06
CA LEU A 18 13.50 -16.26 7.74
C LEU A 18 13.94 -16.34 6.28
N ALA A 19 15.23 -16.55 6.06
CA ALA A 19 15.77 -16.93 4.76
C ALA A 19 16.07 -18.43 4.75
N ALA A 20 15.44 -19.18 3.85
CA ALA A 20 15.57 -20.63 3.77
C ALA A 20 15.90 -21.11 2.35
N ARG A 21 16.52 -22.29 2.27
CA ARG A 21 16.84 -22.94 0.98
C ARG A 21 15.73 -23.85 0.47
N GLN A 22 14.92 -24.45 1.35
CA GLN A 22 13.93 -25.47 0.98
C GLN A 22 12.57 -25.24 1.63
N ARG A 23 12.56 -24.99 2.94
CA ARG A 23 11.34 -24.81 3.72
C ARG A 23 11.55 -23.66 4.68
N GLY A 24 10.65 -22.67 4.70
CA GLY A 24 10.67 -21.58 5.66
C GLY A 24 10.39 -22.12 7.06
N ILE A 25 9.16 -22.57 7.30
CA ILE A 25 8.76 -23.24 8.53
C ILE A 25 8.15 -24.60 8.18
N PHE A 26 8.70 -25.68 8.75
CA PHE A 26 8.24 -27.04 8.51
C PHE A 26 7.91 -27.73 9.83
N LEU A 27 6.66 -28.21 9.95
CA LEU A 27 6.23 -29.03 11.07
C LEU A 27 5.89 -30.41 10.54
N ASN A 28 6.69 -31.42 10.88
CA ASN A 28 6.40 -32.78 10.44
C ASN A 28 5.11 -33.34 11.07
N TYR A 29 4.90 -33.02 12.35
CA TYR A 29 3.69 -33.34 13.12
C TYR A 29 3.47 -32.22 14.14
N GLY A 30 2.46 -31.38 13.92
CA GLY A 30 2.17 -30.19 14.73
C GLY A 30 1.09 -30.43 15.77
N GLY A 31 1.40 -30.16 17.03
CA GLY A 31 0.40 -29.95 18.08
C GLY A 31 -0.16 -28.53 18.03
N ASN A 32 -0.61 -27.99 19.17
CA ASN A 32 -1.01 -26.59 19.25
C ASN A 32 0.15 -25.68 18.83
N THR A 33 -0.04 -24.84 17.81
CA THR A 33 1.07 -24.08 17.22
C THR A 33 0.62 -22.70 16.76
N GLU A 34 1.45 -21.68 17.06
CA GLU A 34 1.28 -20.30 16.59
C GLU A 34 2.42 -19.95 15.63
N ILE A 35 2.09 -19.51 14.42
CA ILE A 35 3.05 -19.01 13.43
C ILE A 35 2.57 -17.64 12.98
N ALA A 36 3.19 -16.56 13.49
CA ALA A 36 2.69 -15.22 13.23
C ALA A 36 3.70 -14.10 13.05
N GLY A 37 3.39 -13.13 12.19
CA GLY A 37 4.24 -11.95 12.00
C GLY A 37 5.61 -12.26 11.39
N ASN A 38 5.78 -13.43 10.76
CA ASN A 38 7.06 -13.80 10.16
C ASN A 38 7.14 -13.29 8.72
N GLU A 39 8.32 -12.80 8.33
CA GLU A 39 8.67 -12.56 6.93
C GLU A 39 9.54 -13.72 6.43
N ILE A 40 9.14 -14.35 5.33
CA ILE A 40 9.72 -15.61 4.86
C ILE A 40 10.15 -15.48 3.40
N SER A 41 11.42 -15.78 3.16
CA SER A 41 12.04 -15.88 1.84
C SER A 41 12.63 -17.27 1.65
N VAL A 42 12.16 -18.00 0.64
CA VAL A 42 12.68 -19.34 0.31
C VAL A 42 13.25 -19.33 -1.09
N ASN A 43 14.56 -19.51 -1.18
CA ASN A 43 15.29 -19.50 -2.44
C ASN A 43 16.00 -20.83 -2.68
N GLN A 44 15.37 -21.72 -3.46
CA GLN A 44 15.98 -22.97 -3.88
C GLN A 44 16.64 -22.82 -5.25
N THR A 45 17.96 -22.94 -5.32
CA THR A 45 18.73 -22.90 -6.56
C THR A 45 19.18 -24.28 -7.07
N GLY A 46 18.95 -25.36 -6.30
CA GLY A 46 19.30 -26.73 -6.67
C GLY A 46 18.14 -27.56 -7.24
N THR A 47 18.46 -28.61 -8.00
CA THR A 47 17.47 -29.54 -8.60
C THR A 47 16.94 -30.57 -7.60
N GLY A 48 15.71 -31.08 -7.82
CA GLY A 48 15.15 -32.23 -7.09
C GLY A 48 14.53 -31.99 -5.70
N TYR A 49 14.28 -30.73 -5.30
CA TYR A 49 13.69 -30.40 -4.00
C TYR A 49 12.42 -29.54 -4.12
N LEU A 50 11.50 -29.75 -3.18
CA LEU A 50 10.29 -28.95 -3.02
C LEU A 50 10.57 -27.66 -2.24
N THR A 51 9.94 -26.57 -2.65
CA THR A 51 9.96 -25.28 -1.95
C THR A 51 8.67 -25.08 -1.17
N TYR A 52 8.80 -24.73 0.12
CA TYR A 52 7.66 -24.43 0.99
C TYR A 52 7.83 -23.17 1.81
N GLY A 53 6.80 -22.31 1.87
CA GLY A 53 6.77 -21.18 2.80
C GLY A 53 6.56 -21.67 4.23
N ILE A 54 5.33 -22.08 4.54
CA ILE A 54 4.92 -22.62 5.85
C ILE A 54 4.19 -23.95 5.62
N MET A 55 4.71 -25.03 6.20
CA MET A 55 4.24 -26.39 5.92
C MET A 55 4.05 -27.20 7.19
N PRO A 56 2.87 -27.12 7.83
CA PRO A 56 2.40 -28.18 8.72
C PRO A 56 2.03 -29.45 7.95
N ASN A 57 2.92 -30.44 7.89
CA ASN A 57 2.70 -31.70 7.20
C ASN A 57 1.54 -32.53 7.78
N ALA A 58 1.41 -32.54 9.10
CA ALA A 58 0.35 -33.25 9.81
C ALA A 58 -0.08 -32.46 11.05
N ILE A 59 -1.37 -32.41 11.35
CA ILE A 59 -1.90 -31.83 12.58
C ILE A 59 -2.30 -32.96 13.53
N ALA A 60 -2.03 -32.78 14.82
CA ALA A 60 -2.48 -33.73 15.83
C ALA A 60 -4.00 -33.60 16.04
N THR A 61 -4.69 -34.73 16.21
CA THR A 61 -6.14 -34.72 16.46
C THR A 61 -6.48 -33.88 17.70
N GLY A 62 -7.43 -32.96 17.55
CA GLY A 62 -7.84 -32.04 18.61
C GLY A 62 -6.87 -30.87 18.85
N SER A 63 -5.81 -30.74 18.05
CA SER A 63 -4.90 -29.58 18.10
C SER A 63 -5.29 -28.50 17.11
N THR A 64 -4.81 -27.29 17.37
CA THR A 64 -5.00 -26.13 16.51
C THR A 64 -3.66 -25.57 16.04
N ILE A 65 -3.51 -25.35 14.74
CA ILE A 65 -2.40 -24.60 14.18
C ILE A 65 -2.94 -23.28 13.62
N ASN A 66 -2.44 -22.17 14.18
CA ASN A 66 -2.75 -20.82 13.75
C ASN A 66 -1.58 -20.27 12.93
N VAL A 67 -1.86 -19.83 11.71
CA VAL A 67 -0.90 -19.22 10.79
C VAL A 67 -1.46 -17.87 10.38
N TYR A 68 -0.91 -16.79 10.92
CA TYR A 68 -1.47 -15.47 10.66
C TYR A 68 -0.49 -14.32 10.62
N ASN A 69 -0.86 -13.25 9.92
CA ASN A 69 -0.03 -12.05 9.78
C ASN A 69 1.39 -12.32 9.22
N ASN A 70 1.59 -13.42 8.48
CA ASN A 70 2.89 -13.73 7.87
C ASN A 70 2.99 -13.13 6.47
N LYS A 71 4.19 -12.70 6.09
CA LYS A 71 4.55 -12.23 4.75
C LYS A 71 5.48 -13.26 4.11
N ILE A 72 5.02 -13.97 3.08
CA ILE A 72 5.88 -14.84 2.26
C ILE A 72 6.20 -14.04 1.00
N VAL A 73 7.44 -13.56 0.88
CA VAL A 73 7.84 -12.58 -0.14
C VAL A 73 8.72 -13.17 -1.25
N GLN A 74 9.18 -14.41 -1.07
CA GLN A 74 9.94 -15.15 -2.08
C GLN A 74 9.71 -16.66 -1.95
N LEU A 75 9.34 -17.30 -3.06
CA LEU A 75 9.21 -18.75 -3.21
C LEU A 75 9.76 -19.16 -4.58
N SER A 76 11.06 -19.42 -4.66
CA SER A 76 11.71 -19.87 -5.91
C SER A 76 12.15 -21.33 -5.89
N THR A 77 12.16 -21.97 -7.08
CA THR A 77 12.68 -23.33 -7.28
C THR A 77 13.54 -23.48 -8.55
N GLY A 78 14.61 -24.27 -8.44
CA GLY A 78 15.61 -24.54 -9.48
C GLY A 78 15.39 -25.81 -10.32
N ASN A 79 14.22 -26.46 -10.26
CA ASN A 79 14.07 -27.87 -10.67
C ASN A 79 13.84 -28.13 -12.18
N SER A 80 14.39 -29.25 -12.67
CA SER A 80 14.48 -29.67 -14.08
C SER A 80 14.19 -31.17 -14.37
N ASN A 81 13.79 -32.01 -13.39
CA ASN A 81 13.62 -33.46 -13.61
C ASN A 81 12.18 -34.00 -13.48
N ALA A 82 11.86 -35.02 -14.28
CA ALA A 82 10.56 -35.69 -14.43
C ALA A 82 10.07 -36.38 -13.13
N GLY A 83 9.52 -35.59 -12.23
CA GLY A 83 8.78 -36.01 -11.04
C GLY A 83 8.05 -34.79 -10.51
N THR A 84 6.72 -34.83 -10.49
CA THR A 84 5.83 -33.69 -10.23
C THR A 84 6.03 -33.04 -8.86
N TYR A 85 6.84 -31.98 -8.75
CA TYR A 85 7.16 -31.30 -7.49
C TYR A 85 7.64 -29.85 -7.77
N GLY A 86 6.96 -28.82 -7.26
CA GLY A 86 7.20 -27.43 -7.68
C GLY A 86 7.32 -26.39 -6.57
N ILE A 87 6.21 -25.79 -6.16
CA ILE A 87 6.16 -24.63 -5.25
C ILE A 87 4.85 -24.73 -4.45
N ILE A 88 4.94 -25.00 -3.16
CA ILE A 88 3.75 -25.12 -2.30
C ILE A 88 3.85 -24.04 -1.22
N GLY A 89 2.89 -23.11 -1.17
CA GLY A 89 2.90 -22.04 -0.18
C GLY A 89 2.53 -22.54 1.22
N ILE A 90 1.38 -22.11 1.75
CA ILE A 90 0.93 -22.54 3.08
C ILE A 90 0.16 -23.87 2.92
N TYR A 91 0.64 -24.98 3.51
CA TYR A 91 0.02 -26.32 3.36
C TYR A 91 -0.26 -27.03 4.69
N ALA A 92 -1.47 -27.59 4.86
CA ALA A 92 -1.78 -28.50 5.97
C ALA A 92 -2.37 -29.86 5.56
N GLY A 93 -1.95 -30.91 6.26
CA GLY A 93 -2.46 -32.29 6.18
C GLY A 93 -2.95 -32.87 7.53
N VAL A 94 -3.82 -33.88 7.41
CA VAL A 94 -4.46 -34.79 8.39
C VAL A 94 -4.83 -34.27 9.79
N ALA A 95 -6.13 -34.34 10.11
CA ALA A 95 -6.82 -34.28 11.42
C ALA A 95 -6.42 -33.17 12.43
N GLY A 96 -7.21 -32.09 12.46
CA GLY A 96 -7.11 -31.02 13.45
C GLY A 96 -7.81 -29.75 12.94
N THR A 97 -7.61 -28.63 13.62
CA THR A 97 -8.08 -27.32 13.16
C THR A 97 -6.92 -26.48 12.65
N TRP A 98 -7.05 -25.96 11.44
CA TRP A 98 -6.05 -25.12 10.79
C TRP A 98 -6.63 -23.74 10.51
N ASN A 99 -6.14 -22.72 11.20
CA ASN A 99 -6.57 -21.34 10.98
C ASN A 99 -5.48 -20.62 10.19
N VAL A 100 -5.84 -20.10 9.02
CA VAL A 100 -4.93 -19.39 8.12
C VAL A 100 -5.57 -18.04 7.82
N TYR A 101 -5.03 -16.96 8.39
CA TYR A 101 -5.63 -15.66 8.19
C TYR A 101 -4.67 -14.48 8.16
N ASN A 102 -5.05 -13.40 7.48
CA ASN A 102 -4.22 -12.19 7.36
C ASN A 102 -2.81 -12.44 6.81
N ASN A 103 -2.59 -13.51 6.04
CA ASN A 103 -1.27 -13.74 5.46
C ASN A 103 -1.18 -13.08 4.08
N MET A 104 -0.03 -12.52 3.76
CA MET A 104 0.35 -12.11 2.41
C MET A 104 1.27 -13.16 1.81
N VAL A 105 0.85 -13.78 0.69
CA VAL A 105 1.59 -14.85 0.02
C VAL A 105 1.92 -14.44 -1.40
N SER A 106 3.20 -14.25 -1.69
CA SER A 106 3.69 -13.75 -2.98
C SER A 106 5.10 -14.30 -3.32
N GLY A 107 5.73 -13.71 -4.34
CA GLY A 107 7.13 -13.98 -4.66
C GLY A 107 7.40 -15.32 -5.33
N PHE A 108 6.37 -15.95 -5.90
CA PHE A 108 6.51 -17.17 -6.69
C PHE A 108 7.45 -16.92 -7.88
N ALA A 109 8.46 -17.77 -8.06
CA ALA A 109 9.38 -17.66 -9.17
C ALA A 109 9.90 -19.04 -9.62
N THR A 110 10.16 -19.19 -10.91
CA THR A 110 10.91 -20.32 -11.46
C THR A 110 12.34 -19.87 -11.75
N THR A 111 13.34 -20.60 -11.25
CA THR A 111 14.75 -20.30 -11.50
C THR A 111 15.31 -21.34 -12.47
N THR A 112 15.53 -20.96 -13.73
CA THR A 112 16.30 -21.74 -14.73
C THR A 112 15.88 -23.21 -14.96
N ALA A 113 14.58 -23.51 -14.97
CA ALA A 113 14.09 -24.82 -15.41
C ALA A 113 14.22 -24.93 -16.94
N THR A 114 15.27 -25.56 -17.45
CA THR A 114 15.49 -25.76 -18.91
C THR A 114 14.86 -27.03 -19.47
N VAL A 115 13.71 -27.52 -18.96
CA VAL A 115 13.13 -28.76 -19.51
C VAL A 115 11.62 -28.72 -19.68
N ASP A 116 11.25 -28.91 -20.94
CA ASP A 116 9.96 -29.21 -21.52
C ASP A 116 9.55 -30.69 -21.25
N PRO A 117 8.35 -30.99 -20.73
CA PRO A 117 7.40 -30.12 -20.05
C PRO A 117 7.53 -30.23 -18.52
N PRO A 118 7.64 -29.13 -17.78
CA PRO A 118 7.76 -29.16 -16.33
C PRO A 118 6.39 -29.47 -15.72
N ILE A 119 6.20 -30.54 -14.95
CA ILE A 119 4.99 -30.70 -14.11
C ILE A 119 5.24 -30.00 -12.77
N ALA A 120 5.26 -28.67 -12.77
CA ALA A 120 5.40 -27.87 -11.55
C ALA A 120 4.01 -27.58 -10.98
N ARG A 121 3.74 -28.00 -9.75
CA ARG A 121 2.54 -27.59 -9.00
C ARG A 121 2.87 -26.31 -8.25
N ILE A 122 2.18 -25.22 -8.55
CA ILE A 122 2.37 -23.91 -7.92
C ILE A 122 1.08 -23.55 -7.22
N TRP A 123 1.10 -23.61 -5.89
CA TRP A 123 -0.08 -23.34 -5.07
C TRP A 123 0.19 -22.28 -4.01
N GLY A 124 -0.73 -21.34 -3.86
CA GLY A 124 -0.65 -20.31 -2.82
C GLY A 124 -0.97 -20.86 -1.43
N ILE A 125 -2.22 -21.28 -1.23
CA ILE A 125 -2.68 -21.94 0.00
C ILE A 125 -3.26 -23.30 -0.37
N GLN A 126 -2.79 -24.37 0.27
CA GLN A 126 -3.25 -25.72 0.04
C GLN A 126 -3.85 -26.33 1.32
N VAL A 127 -5.11 -26.78 1.23
CA VAL A 127 -5.81 -27.45 2.32
C VAL A 127 -6.08 -28.91 1.96
N ALA A 128 -5.76 -29.84 2.87
CA ALA A 128 -6.15 -31.25 2.73
C ALA A 128 -6.54 -31.89 4.06
N THR A 129 -7.67 -32.62 4.09
CA THR A 129 -8.07 -33.57 5.15
C THR A 129 -8.27 -32.99 6.57
N VAL A 130 -8.31 -31.66 6.74
CA VAL A 130 -8.46 -30.96 8.02
C VAL A 130 -9.75 -30.14 8.08
N THR A 131 -10.10 -29.65 9.28
CA THR A 131 -11.02 -28.50 9.41
C THR A 131 -10.20 -27.24 9.27
N ALA A 132 -10.51 -26.38 8.30
CA ALA A 132 -9.74 -25.19 8.00
C ALA A 132 -10.61 -23.93 7.97
N ASN A 133 -10.11 -22.87 8.59
CA ASN A 133 -10.63 -21.51 8.51
C ASN A 133 -9.62 -20.68 7.74
N VAL A 134 -9.96 -20.29 6.51
CA VAL A 134 -9.06 -19.55 5.62
C VAL A 134 -9.67 -18.18 5.38
N TYR A 135 -9.20 -17.18 6.12
CA TYR A 135 -9.85 -15.87 6.20
C TYR A 135 -8.91 -14.73 5.87
N HIS A 136 -9.34 -13.71 5.13
CA HIS A 136 -8.56 -12.48 5.00
C HIS A 136 -7.12 -12.71 4.52
N ASN A 137 -6.84 -13.72 3.71
CA ASN A 137 -5.50 -13.87 3.12
C ASN A 137 -5.45 -13.11 1.80
N THR A 138 -4.30 -12.53 1.48
CA THR A 138 -4.00 -11.99 0.15
C THR A 138 -2.96 -12.88 -0.51
N VAL A 139 -3.33 -13.50 -1.63
CA VAL A 139 -2.44 -14.39 -2.39
C VAL A 139 -2.22 -13.78 -3.77
N TYR A 140 -0.97 -13.46 -4.09
CA TYR A 140 -0.57 -12.95 -5.41
C TYR A 140 0.23 -14.00 -6.16
N MET A 141 -0.33 -14.45 -7.27
CA MET A 141 0.22 -15.46 -8.16
C MET A 141 0.56 -14.80 -9.51
N PRO A 142 1.86 -14.56 -9.81
CA PRO A 142 2.31 -13.84 -11.01
C PRO A 142 2.18 -14.65 -12.30
N ASP A 143 2.21 -13.99 -13.46
CA ASP A 143 2.49 -14.67 -14.72
C ASP A 143 3.96 -15.13 -14.75
N LEU A 144 4.16 -16.44 -14.73
CA LEU A 144 5.48 -17.07 -14.79
C LEU A 144 5.87 -17.47 -16.22
N ALA A 145 5.05 -17.12 -17.22
CA ALA A 145 5.18 -17.54 -18.62
C ALA A 145 5.39 -19.06 -18.74
N TYR A 146 4.71 -19.82 -17.88
CA TYR A 146 4.87 -21.25 -17.79
C TYR A 146 4.07 -21.94 -18.89
N THR A 147 4.69 -22.92 -19.57
CA THR A 147 3.99 -23.76 -20.56
C THR A 147 3.47 -25.04 -19.89
N PRO A 148 2.16 -25.27 -19.83
CA PRO A 148 1.60 -26.50 -19.26
C PRO A 148 2.08 -27.75 -19.97
N GLY A 149 2.44 -28.78 -19.20
CA GLY A 149 2.80 -30.08 -19.75
C GLY A 149 1.60 -30.89 -20.27
N PRO A 150 1.83 -31.82 -21.22
CA PRO A 150 0.78 -32.59 -21.92
C PRO A 150 0.11 -33.67 -21.04
N THR A 151 0.57 -33.90 -19.81
CA THR A 151 0.00 -34.91 -18.89
C THR A 151 -0.20 -34.31 -17.50
N ASN A 152 -1.47 -34.23 -17.08
CA ASN A 152 -2.01 -33.65 -15.83
C ASN A 152 -2.05 -32.10 -15.75
N GLY A 153 -3.12 -31.55 -16.31
CA GLY A 153 -3.42 -30.11 -16.38
C GLY A 153 -3.99 -29.47 -15.10
N GLN A 154 -3.23 -29.48 -14.01
CA GLN A 154 -3.59 -28.77 -12.76
C GLN A 154 -2.34 -28.30 -12.02
N ASN A 155 -1.77 -27.19 -12.46
CA ASN A 155 -0.40 -26.82 -12.09
C ASN A 155 -0.26 -25.42 -11.49
N TYR A 156 -1.33 -24.64 -11.46
CA TYR A 156 -1.29 -23.27 -10.96
C TYR A 156 -2.58 -22.90 -10.25
N SER A 157 -2.55 -22.72 -8.92
CA SER A 157 -3.77 -22.40 -8.16
C SER A 157 -3.49 -21.47 -6.99
N GLY A 158 -4.23 -20.37 -6.87
CA GLY A 158 -4.12 -19.51 -5.69
C GLY A 158 -4.52 -20.24 -4.41
N ILE A 159 -5.69 -20.88 -4.41
CA ILE A 159 -6.18 -21.73 -3.32
C ILE A 159 -6.54 -23.12 -3.83
N TYR A 160 -5.91 -24.16 -3.28
CA TYR A 160 -6.12 -25.55 -3.65
C TYR A 160 -6.69 -26.37 -2.49
N ILE A 161 -7.94 -26.80 -2.62
CA ILE A 161 -8.67 -27.55 -1.57
C ILE A 161 -8.84 -28.99 -2.02
N THR A 162 -8.01 -29.89 -1.47
CA THR A 162 -8.06 -31.32 -1.83
C THR A 162 -9.30 -32.00 -1.23
N SER A 163 -9.52 -31.77 0.07
CA SER A 163 -10.57 -32.38 0.90
C SER A 163 -10.60 -31.69 2.27
N GLY A 164 -11.54 -32.09 3.13
CA GLY A 164 -11.68 -31.53 4.49
C GLY A 164 -12.98 -30.76 4.66
N THR A 165 -13.04 -29.95 5.72
CA THR A 165 -14.13 -28.99 5.97
C THR A 165 -13.53 -27.61 6.02
N VAL A 166 -13.76 -26.81 4.98
CA VAL A 166 -13.09 -25.52 4.77
C VAL A 166 -14.12 -24.41 4.76
N ALA A 167 -13.94 -23.44 5.66
CA ALA A 167 -14.58 -22.14 5.59
C ALA A 167 -13.61 -21.15 4.93
N LEU A 168 -14.02 -20.56 3.80
CA LEU A 168 -13.21 -19.68 2.97
C LEU A 168 -13.92 -18.32 2.84
N MET A 169 -13.47 -17.33 3.60
CA MET A 169 -14.15 -16.02 3.67
C MET A 169 -13.17 -14.86 3.55
N ASN A 170 -13.56 -13.78 2.89
CA ASN A 170 -12.79 -12.53 2.85
C ASN A 170 -11.39 -12.66 2.26
N ASN A 171 -11.08 -13.62 1.38
CA ASN A 171 -9.74 -13.72 0.80
C ASN A 171 -9.65 -12.93 -0.51
N ILE A 172 -8.47 -12.37 -0.80
CA ILE A 172 -8.13 -11.90 -2.14
C ILE A 172 -7.18 -12.91 -2.77
N VAL A 173 -7.53 -13.43 -3.93
CA VAL A 173 -6.69 -14.30 -4.74
C VAL A 173 -6.49 -13.67 -6.10
N PHE A 174 -5.30 -13.15 -6.32
CA PHE A 174 -4.91 -12.48 -7.54
C PHE A 174 -4.01 -13.41 -8.36
N SER A 175 -4.56 -14.04 -9.40
CA SER A 175 -3.86 -15.04 -10.21
C SER A 175 -3.83 -14.65 -11.67
N VAL A 176 -2.69 -14.10 -12.12
CA VAL A 176 -2.54 -13.53 -13.47
C VAL A 176 -1.69 -14.36 -14.42
N GLU A 177 -1.57 -15.66 -14.16
CA GLU A 177 -0.95 -16.60 -15.09
C GLU A 177 -1.82 -16.75 -16.35
N SER A 178 -1.22 -16.48 -17.52
CA SER A 178 -1.87 -16.48 -18.83
C SER A 178 -1.94 -17.86 -19.51
N SER A 179 -1.80 -18.95 -18.73
CA SER A 179 -1.98 -20.31 -19.21
C SER A 179 -3.41 -20.82 -19.07
N ASP A 180 -3.79 -21.78 -19.91
CA ASP A 180 -5.10 -22.44 -19.93
C ASP A 180 -5.30 -23.46 -18.79
N THR A 181 -4.49 -23.43 -17.74
CA THR A 181 -4.59 -24.34 -16.58
C THR A 181 -4.35 -23.64 -15.23
N SER A 182 -4.57 -22.32 -15.17
CA SER A 182 -4.50 -21.52 -13.95
C SER A 182 -5.87 -21.32 -13.29
N PHE A 183 -5.91 -21.37 -11.95
CA PHE A 183 -7.13 -21.24 -11.15
C PHE A 183 -6.96 -20.27 -9.98
N ALA A 184 -7.94 -19.40 -9.71
CA ALA A 184 -7.96 -18.72 -8.40
C ALA A 184 -8.31 -19.72 -7.28
N ILE A 185 -9.34 -20.54 -7.50
CA ILE A 185 -9.76 -21.60 -6.58
C ILE A 185 -9.87 -22.96 -7.26
N TYR A 186 -9.33 -24.00 -6.63
CA TYR A 186 -9.41 -25.36 -7.13
C TYR A 186 -9.99 -26.31 -6.08
N ARG A 187 -11.11 -26.96 -6.42
CA ARG A 187 -11.81 -27.95 -5.59
C ARG A 187 -12.28 -29.14 -6.44
N PRO A 188 -11.63 -30.31 -6.38
CA PRO A 188 -11.95 -31.46 -7.23
C PRO A 188 -13.19 -32.25 -6.77
N GLY A 189 -13.78 -31.94 -5.62
CA GLY A 189 -14.98 -32.59 -5.09
C GLY A 189 -16.12 -31.60 -4.83
N THR A 190 -17.23 -32.07 -4.25
CA THR A 190 -18.46 -31.28 -4.10
C THR A 190 -18.85 -30.95 -2.66
N THR A 191 -18.13 -31.48 -1.68
CA THR A 191 -18.47 -31.36 -0.25
C THR A 191 -17.40 -30.65 0.55
N GLY A 192 -17.76 -30.17 1.73
CA GLY A 192 -16.81 -29.64 2.71
C GLY A 192 -16.22 -28.27 2.35
N LEU A 193 -16.93 -27.49 1.53
CA LEU A 193 -16.62 -26.08 1.30
C LEU A 193 -17.80 -25.21 1.75
N THR A 194 -17.49 -24.15 2.49
CA THR A 194 -18.38 -23.02 2.74
C THR A 194 -17.60 -21.78 2.37
N SER A 195 -17.96 -21.13 1.27
CA SER A 195 -17.17 -20.05 0.68
C SER A 195 -18.07 -18.87 0.34
N ASP A 196 -17.70 -17.66 0.79
CA ASP A 196 -18.33 -16.41 0.37
C ASP A 196 -17.45 -15.19 0.65
N TYR A 197 -17.80 -14.03 0.09
CA TYR A 197 -17.05 -12.77 0.24
C TYR A 197 -15.56 -12.92 -0.11
N ASN A 198 -15.21 -13.60 -1.19
CA ASN A 198 -13.83 -13.67 -1.69
C ASN A 198 -13.69 -12.84 -2.96
N ASP A 199 -12.49 -12.37 -3.27
CA ASP A 199 -12.18 -11.74 -4.55
C ASP A 199 -11.24 -12.63 -5.36
N PHE A 200 -11.75 -13.20 -6.45
CA PHE A 200 -11.05 -14.13 -7.33
C PHE A 200 -10.68 -13.43 -8.63
N VAL A 201 -9.49 -12.84 -8.67
CA VAL A 201 -9.00 -12.08 -9.83
C VAL A 201 -8.18 -13.00 -10.71
N VAL A 202 -8.57 -13.11 -11.98
CA VAL A 202 -7.85 -13.92 -12.98
C VAL A 202 -7.64 -13.18 -14.30
N SER A 203 -6.54 -13.45 -14.98
CA SER A 203 -6.32 -13.01 -16.36
C SER A 203 -6.74 -14.08 -17.36
N SER A 204 -7.39 -13.69 -18.46
CA SER A 204 -7.65 -14.60 -19.60
C SER A 204 -6.33 -15.10 -20.20
N PRO A 205 -6.19 -16.39 -20.54
CA PRO A 205 -7.18 -17.47 -20.57
C PRO A 205 -7.42 -18.24 -19.24
N GLY A 206 -6.85 -17.80 -18.12
CA GLY A 206 -7.01 -18.41 -16.80
C GLY A 206 -8.47 -18.48 -16.31
N PHE A 207 -8.72 -19.36 -15.35
CA PHE A 207 -10.06 -19.68 -14.87
C PHE A 207 -10.28 -19.23 -13.44
N VAL A 208 -11.47 -18.76 -13.11
CA VAL A 208 -11.80 -18.47 -11.70
C VAL A 208 -11.73 -19.74 -10.86
N GLY A 209 -12.31 -20.84 -11.35
CA GLY A 209 -12.55 -22.00 -10.51
C GLY A 209 -12.39 -23.35 -11.19
N ASN A 210 -12.11 -24.39 -10.39
CA ASN A 210 -12.43 -25.77 -10.73
C ASN A 210 -13.31 -26.36 -9.64
N TRP A 211 -14.50 -26.84 -10.04
CA TRP A 211 -15.44 -27.48 -9.14
C TRP A 211 -15.77 -28.88 -9.63
N ASN A 212 -15.61 -29.89 -8.77
CA ASN A 212 -15.89 -31.28 -9.12
C ASN A 212 -15.15 -31.76 -10.39
N SER A 213 -13.87 -31.41 -10.49
CA SER A 213 -13.03 -31.71 -11.67
C SER A 213 -13.49 -31.05 -12.98
N SER A 214 -14.37 -30.03 -12.90
CA SER A 214 -14.87 -29.26 -14.04
C SER A 214 -14.44 -27.80 -13.94
N VAL A 215 -13.94 -27.26 -15.05
CA VAL A 215 -13.45 -25.88 -15.15
C VAL A 215 -14.59 -24.88 -15.17
N GLN A 216 -14.43 -23.78 -14.43
CA GLN A 216 -15.35 -22.65 -14.37
C GLN A 216 -14.59 -21.39 -14.80
N GLN A 217 -14.94 -20.86 -15.97
CA GLN A 217 -14.19 -19.76 -16.57
C GLN A 217 -14.33 -18.49 -15.76
N THR A 218 -15.56 -18.12 -15.45
CA THR A 218 -15.89 -16.88 -14.75
C THR A 218 -16.39 -17.15 -13.34
N LEU A 219 -16.47 -16.08 -12.54
CA LEU A 219 -17.07 -16.16 -11.21
C LEU A 219 -18.55 -16.58 -11.28
N ALA A 220 -19.28 -16.14 -12.29
CA ALA A 220 -20.68 -16.52 -12.48
C ALA A 220 -20.82 -18.03 -12.74
N ASP A 221 -19.92 -18.62 -13.53
CA ASP A 221 -19.88 -20.07 -13.76
C ASP A 221 -19.57 -20.81 -12.45
N TRP A 222 -18.59 -20.32 -11.68
CA TRP A 222 -18.23 -20.88 -10.38
C TRP A 222 -19.40 -20.85 -9.39
N GLN A 223 -20.07 -19.70 -9.25
CA GLN A 223 -21.21 -19.52 -8.36
C GLN A 223 -22.35 -20.48 -8.74
N THR A 224 -22.62 -20.61 -10.04
CA THR A 224 -23.67 -21.50 -10.55
C THR A 224 -23.33 -22.97 -10.29
N ALA A 225 -22.09 -23.39 -10.55
CA ALA A 225 -21.67 -24.78 -10.43
C ALA A 225 -21.48 -25.24 -8.97
N SER A 226 -20.96 -24.36 -8.11
CA SER A 226 -20.65 -24.67 -6.71
C SER A 226 -21.80 -24.36 -5.75
N GLY A 227 -22.68 -23.41 -6.10
CA GLY A 227 -23.65 -22.84 -5.18
C GLY A 227 -23.02 -22.04 -4.03
N GLN A 228 -21.74 -21.68 -4.14
CA GLN A 228 -20.97 -20.90 -3.17
C GLN A 228 -20.73 -19.49 -3.71
N ASP A 229 -20.10 -18.64 -2.88
CA ASP A 229 -19.50 -17.38 -3.31
C ASP A 229 -20.51 -16.36 -3.87
N ALA A 230 -21.72 -16.32 -3.32
CA ALA A 230 -22.82 -15.47 -3.80
C ALA A 230 -22.50 -13.97 -3.76
N THR A 231 -21.71 -13.53 -2.78
CA THR A 231 -21.30 -12.12 -2.56
C THR A 231 -19.87 -11.86 -3.01
N SER A 232 -19.11 -12.91 -3.34
CA SER A 232 -17.76 -12.83 -3.86
C SER A 232 -17.67 -12.00 -5.15
N LYS A 233 -16.46 -11.53 -5.45
CA LYS A 233 -16.13 -10.64 -6.57
C LYS A 233 -15.00 -11.23 -7.41
N SER A 234 -14.80 -10.61 -8.57
CA SER A 234 -13.66 -10.84 -9.46
C SER A 234 -13.25 -9.46 -9.97
N LYS A 235 -12.64 -8.65 -9.09
CA LYS A 235 -12.30 -7.25 -9.34
C LYS A 235 -10.79 -7.05 -9.22
N ILE A 236 -10.21 -6.23 -10.09
CA ILE A 236 -8.78 -5.96 -10.02
C ILE A 236 -8.45 -5.19 -8.74
N VAL A 237 -7.44 -5.69 -8.02
CA VAL A 237 -6.85 -5.06 -6.82
C VAL A 237 -5.45 -4.55 -7.14
N ILE A 238 -5.10 -3.37 -6.62
CA ILE A 238 -3.83 -2.69 -6.78
C ILE A 238 -3.08 -2.74 -5.45
N PHE A 239 -1.86 -3.26 -5.52
CA PHE A 239 -0.95 -3.41 -4.38
C PHE A 239 0.28 -2.50 -4.53
N ILE A 240 1.03 -2.28 -3.44
CA ILE A 240 2.32 -1.56 -3.49
C ILE A 240 3.26 -2.19 -4.52
N SER A 241 3.36 -3.53 -4.52
CA SER A 241 4.11 -4.27 -5.53
C SER A 241 3.67 -5.76 -5.57
N PRO A 242 4.11 -6.55 -6.58
CA PRO A 242 3.87 -7.99 -6.60
C PRO A 242 4.39 -8.77 -5.37
N THR A 243 5.31 -8.21 -4.58
CA THR A 243 5.84 -8.82 -3.36
C THR A 243 5.41 -8.13 -2.08
N ASP A 244 4.75 -6.98 -2.20
CA ASP A 244 4.25 -6.17 -1.10
C ASP A 244 2.76 -5.90 -1.33
N LEU A 245 1.93 -6.71 -0.67
CA LEU A 245 0.50 -6.83 -0.97
C LEU A 245 -0.39 -5.91 -0.13
N HIS A 246 0.18 -4.88 0.52
CA HIS A 246 -0.66 -3.83 1.11
C HIS A 246 -1.36 -3.08 -0.02
N LEU A 247 -2.60 -2.69 0.26
CA LEU A 247 -3.44 -1.98 -0.67
C LEU A 247 -2.88 -0.56 -0.89
N VAL A 248 -3.08 -0.03 -2.09
CA VAL A 248 -2.72 1.35 -2.42
C VAL A 248 -3.92 2.12 -2.98
N ALA A 249 -3.70 3.39 -3.28
CA ALA A 249 -4.67 4.22 -3.98
C ALA A 249 -5.20 3.52 -5.24
N GLY A 250 -6.53 3.43 -5.33
CA GLY A 250 -7.25 2.69 -6.36
C GLY A 250 -7.90 1.38 -5.88
N SER A 251 -7.46 0.83 -4.74
CA SER A 251 -8.15 -0.30 -4.09
C SER A 251 -8.61 0.02 -2.68
N ILE A 252 -7.87 0.84 -1.97
CA ILE A 252 -8.40 1.35 -0.71
C ILE A 252 -9.56 2.32 -1.02
N GLY A 253 -10.62 2.22 -0.24
CA GLY A 253 -11.90 2.92 -0.42
C GLY A 253 -12.88 2.16 -1.30
N ASP A 254 -12.45 1.10 -1.97
CA ASP A 254 -13.30 0.35 -2.89
C ASP A 254 -14.37 -0.47 -2.15
N THR A 255 -15.63 -0.09 -2.34
CA THR A 255 -16.77 -0.77 -1.68
C THR A 255 -17.02 -2.17 -2.21
N ASP A 256 -16.53 -2.51 -3.41
CA ASP A 256 -16.57 -3.89 -3.91
C ASP A 256 -15.59 -4.80 -3.17
N LEU A 257 -14.56 -4.24 -2.50
CA LEU A 257 -13.66 -5.01 -1.66
C LEU A 257 -14.20 -5.24 -0.24
N ALA A 258 -15.43 -4.83 0.05
CA ALA A 258 -16.06 -5.08 1.35
C ALA A 258 -16.35 -6.58 1.54
N GLY A 259 -15.76 -7.14 2.59
CA GLY A 259 -16.03 -8.47 3.13
C GLY A 259 -17.06 -8.45 4.26
N ILE A 260 -17.14 -9.57 4.99
CA ILE A 260 -18.02 -9.76 6.15
C ILE A 260 -17.23 -9.72 7.46
N ALA A 261 -17.76 -9.14 8.54
CA ALA A 261 -17.09 -9.18 9.83
C ALA A 261 -17.00 -10.60 10.40
N LEU A 262 -15.79 -11.03 10.73
CA LEU A 262 -15.50 -12.33 11.34
C LEU A 262 -15.04 -12.14 12.79
N PRO A 263 -15.80 -12.59 13.81
CA PRO A 263 -15.44 -12.38 15.22
C PRO A 263 -14.10 -13.01 15.64
N SER A 264 -13.57 -13.94 14.85
CA SER A 264 -12.28 -14.60 15.08
C SER A 264 -11.09 -13.83 14.50
N VAL A 265 -11.31 -12.81 13.66
CA VAL A 265 -10.27 -12.00 13.01
C VAL A 265 -10.65 -10.52 13.12
N THR A 266 -10.22 -9.87 14.22
CA THR A 266 -10.62 -8.49 14.54
C THR A 266 -9.59 -7.43 14.13
N THR A 267 -8.41 -7.85 13.72
CA THR A 267 -7.36 -6.97 13.21
C THR A 267 -6.81 -7.50 11.89
N ASP A 268 -6.10 -6.68 11.15
CA ASP A 268 -5.40 -7.03 9.91
C ASP A 268 -3.96 -7.49 10.16
N ILE A 269 -3.16 -7.58 9.09
CA ILE A 269 -1.75 -7.97 9.14
C ILE A 269 -0.87 -7.01 9.96
N ASP A 270 -1.17 -5.71 9.93
CA ASP A 270 -0.40 -4.65 10.60
C ASP A 270 -0.95 -4.32 12.00
N GLY A 271 -2.02 -5.00 12.43
CA GLY A 271 -2.63 -4.84 13.75
C GLY A 271 -3.70 -3.75 13.81
N GLN A 272 -4.13 -3.21 12.67
CA GLN A 272 -5.23 -2.27 12.56
C GLN A 272 -6.56 -2.96 12.82
N ALA A 273 -7.50 -2.26 13.46
CA ALA A 273 -8.81 -2.83 13.75
C ALA A 273 -9.66 -2.94 12.48
N ARG A 274 -10.26 -4.12 12.27
CA ARG A 274 -11.22 -4.35 11.18
C ARG A 274 -12.57 -3.71 11.51
N PRO A 275 -13.18 -2.95 10.58
CA PRO A 275 -14.48 -2.35 10.81
C PRO A 275 -15.59 -3.41 10.90
N ALA A 276 -16.58 -3.17 11.75
CA ALA A 276 -17.63 -4.15 12.05
C ALA A 276 -18.64 -4.41 10.91
N ASN A 277 -18.71 -3.51 9.91
CA ASN A 277 -19.73 -3.57 8.87
C ASN A 277 -19.19 -3.83 7.46
N ALA A 278 -17.91 -3.55 7.22
CA ALA A 278 -17.31 -3.63 5.89
C ALA A 278 -15.78 -3.75 5.98
N PRO A 279 -15.24 -4.81 6.62
CA PRO A 279 -13.80 -5.04 6.58
C PRO A 279 -13.36 -5.32 5.14
N TYR A 280 -12.15 -4.98 4.76
CA TYR A 280 -11.65 -5.36 3.45
C TYR A 280 -11.47 -6.89 3.35
N MET A 281 -11.83 -7.43 2.18
CA MET A 281 -11.29 -8.70 1.73
C MET A 281 -9.76 -8.58 1.67
N GLY A 282 -9.06 -9.67 1.96
CA GLY A 282 -7.60 -9.71 2.03
C GLY A 282 -7.02 -9.36 3.40
N ALA A 283 -5.69 -9.40 3.46
CA ALA A 283 -4.89 -9.34 4.68
C ALA A 283 -4.71 -7.96 5.26
N ASP A 284 -4.98 -6.92 4.47
CA ASP A 284 -4.66 -5.54 4.78
C ASP A 284 -5.93 -4.73 4.99
N GLU A 285 -5.98 -4.00 6.09
CA GLU A 285 -6.82 -2.82 6.20
C GLU A 285 -5.91 -1.61 5.99
N HIS A 286 -6.47 -0.53 5.48
CA HIS A 286 -5.76 0.72 5.47
C HIS A 286 -6.54 1.70 6.35
N PRO A 287 -5.91 2.33 7.35
CA PRO A 287 -6.62 3.03 8.41
C PRO A 287 -7.26 4.33 7.90
N GLU A 288 -6.92 4.72 6.66
CA GLU A 288 -7.52 5.84 5.96
C GLU A 288 -7.86 5.41 4.53
N SER A 289 -9.13 5.43 4.15
CA SER A 289 -9.50 5.51 2.74
C SER A 289 -8.64 6.61 2.09
N PRO A 290 -7.69 6.32 1.18
CA PRO A 290 -6.86 7.35 0.59
C PRO A 290 -7.86 8.27 -0.07
N LEU A 291 -7.66 9.55 0.21
CA LEU A 291 -8.41 10.58 -0.46
C LEU A 291 -8.30 10.26 -1.97
N PRO A 292 -9.42 10.22 -2.72
CA PRO A 292 -9.44 9.92 -4.15
C PRO A 292 -8.57 10.89 -4.94
N VAL A 293 -8.11 11.97 -4.30
CA VAL A 293 -7.04 12.85 -4.73
C VAL A 293 -5.81 12.68 -3.84
N GLN A 294 -4.66 12.41 -4.47
CA GLN A 294 -3.35 12.54 -3.83
C GLN A 294 -2.83 13.97 -4.01
N LEU A 295 -2.34 14.61 -2.94
CA LEU A 295 -1.83 15.98 -2.99
C LEU A 295 -0.29 16.00 -3.00
N ILE A 296 0.26 16.80 -3.91
CA ILE A 296 1.66 17.23 -3.87
C ILE A 296 1.84 18.36 -2.86
N SER A 297 0.87 19.27 -2.77
CA SER A 297 0.92 20.39 -1.84
C SER A 297 -0.46 20.97 -1.53
N PHE A 298 -0.61 21.54 -0.35
CA PHE A 298 -1.71 22.43 0.02
C PHE A 298 -1.17 23.55 0.91
N THR A 299 -1.31 24.79 0.47
CA THR A 299 -0.72 25.98 1.11
C THR A 299 -1.73 27.12 1.20
N ALA A 300 -1.59 27.94 2.23
CA ALA A 300 -2.36 29.16 2.44
C ALA A 300 -1.38 30.29 2.78
N GLN A 301 -1.51 31.42 2.09
CA GLN A 301 -0.67 32.58 2.30
C GLN A 301 -1.51 33.85 2.37
N LEU A 302 -1.26 34.68 3.38
CA LEU A 302 -1.85 36.01 3.47
C LEU A 302 -1.20 36.92 2.42
N GLN A 303 -2.01 37.50 1.53
CA GLN A 303 -1.59 38.44 0.49
C GLN A 303 -2.66 39.53 0.36
N ASN A 304 -2.28 40.81 0.45
CA ASN A 304 -3.18 41.96 0.21
C ASN A 304 -4.54 41.87 0.94
N ALA A 305 -4.54 41.52 2.23
CA ALA A 305 -5.75 41.34 3.05
C ALA A 305 -6.71 40.23 2.56
N SER A 306 -6.19 39.24 1.84
CA SER A 306 -6.87 38.00 1.47
C SER A 306 -5.98 36.80 1.75
N VAL A 307 -6.57 35.62 1.96
CA VAL A 307 -5.81 34.37 2.05
C VAL A 307 -5.87 33.66 0.70
N VAL A 308 -4.71 33.52 0.07
CA VAL A 308 -4.55 32.77 -1.19
C VAL A 308 -4.21 31.34 -0.85
N LEU A 309 -5.13 30.43 -1.16
CA LEU A 309 -4.93 28.99 -1.07
C LEU A 309 -4.45 28.46 -2.42
N ARG A 310 -3.44 27.60 -2.40
CA ARG A 310 -2.93 26.89 -3.57
C ARG A 310 -2.73 25.43 -3.24
N TRP A 311 -3.22 24.54 -4.08
CA TRP A 311 -2.95 23.12 -3.98
C TRP A 311 -2.58 22.54 -5.32
N ARG A 312 -1.84 21.44 -5.28
CA ARG A 312 -1.45 20.68 -6.44
C ARG A 312 -1.75 19.21 -6.19
N THR A 313 -2.47 18.58 -7.11
CA THR A 313 -2.75 17.15 -7.09
C THR A 313 -1.60 16.40 -7.76
N LEU A 314 -1.34 15.17 -7.34
CA LEU A 314 -0.46 14.22 -8.01
C LEU A 314 -1.29 13.38 -8.98
N SER A 315 -2.45 12.93 -8.51
CA SER A 315 -3.46 12.18 -9.24
C SER A 315 -4.84 12.44 -8.63
N GLU A 316 -5.88 12.18 -9.42
CA GLU A 316 -7.28 12.34 -9.07
C GLU A 316 -8.05 11.13 -9.59
N ILE A 317 -9.00 10.63 -8.82
CA ILE A 317 -9.91 9.55 -9.21
C ILE A 317 -11.32 10.05 -8.92
N ASN A 318 -12.19 10.02 -9.92
CA ASN A 318 -13.59 10.45 -9.82
C ASN A 318 -13.79 11.85 -9.22
N ASN A 319 -12.81 12.75 -9.27
CA ASN A 319 -12.87 14.04 -8.59
C ASN A 319 -13.84 15.00 -9.29
N TYR A 320 -14.96 15.32 -8.64
CA TYR A 320 -15.89 16.35 -9.09
C TYR A 320 -15.35 17.75 -8.81
N GLY A 321 -14.71 17.94 -7.65
CA GLY A 321 -13.99 19.16 -7.32
C GLY A 321 -13.84 19.40 -5.83
N PHE A 322 -13.40 20.61 -5.49
CA PHE A 322 -13.05 20.99 -4.13
C PHE A 322 -13.89 22.16 -3.64
N TYR A 323 -14.30 22.10 -2.39
CA TYR A 323 -14.79 23.24 -1.62
C TYR A 323 -13.75 23.62 -0.56
N VAL A 324 -13.63 24.90 -0.26
CA VAL A 324 -12.74 25.37 0.81
C VAL A 324 -13.55 25.53 2.09
N GLN A 325 -13.09 24.87 3.15
CA GLN A 325 -13.63 25.07 4.48
C GLN A 325 -12.63 25.82 5.37
N LYS A 326 -13.17 26.65 6.26
CA LYS A 326 -12.40 27.37 7.27
C LYS A 326 -13.03 27.35 8.65
N ARG A 327 -12.22 27.54 9.68
CA ARG A 327 -12.66 27.80 11.05
C ARG A 327 -11.59 28.59 11.82
N ARG A 328 -11.95 29.23 12.93
CA ARG A 328 -10.93 29.75 13.85
C ARG A 328 -10.31 28.58 14.61
N VAL A 329 -9.04 28.70 14.96
CA VAL A 329 -8.41 27.71 15.86
C VAL A 329 -9.16 27.72 17.20
N GLY A 330 -9.66 26.54 17.61
CA GLY A 330 -10.46 26.35 18.81
C GLY A 330 -11.96 26.15 18.55
N ASP A 331 -12.46 26.50 17.36
CA ASP A 331 -13.86 26.25 16.99
C ASP A 331 -14.08 24.76 16.67
N GLN A 332 -15.23 24.23 17.08
CA GLN A 332 -15.58 22.83 16.81
C GLN A 332 -16.05 22.60 15.36
N SER A 333 -16.73 23.58 14.76
CA SER A 333 -17.38 23.44 13.46
C SER A 333 -16.58 24.06 12.32
N TRP A 334 -16.54 23.35 11.19
CA TRP A 334 -16.01 23.86 9.92
C TRP A 334 -17.09 24.59 9.14
N ASN A 335 -16.75 25.75 8.57
CA ASN A 335 -17.63 26.50 7.69
C ASN A 335 -17.13 26.41 6.25
N GLU A 336 -17.99 25.96 5.34
CA GLU A 336 -17.73 26.05 3.90
C GLU A 336 -17.81 27.51 3.44
N ILE A 337 -16.81 27.97 2.70
CA ILE A 337 -16.82 29.33 2.16
C ILE A 337 -17.77 29.36 0.96
N ALA A 338 -18.79 30.22 1.02
CA ALA A 338 -19.77 30.34 -0.06
C ALA A 338 -19.08 30.70 -1.39
N GLY A 339 -19.37 29.93 -2.43
CA GLY A 339 -18.77 30.12 -3.76
C GLY A 339 -17.31 29.65 -3.88
N SER A 340 -16.83 28.79 -2.97
CA SER A 340 -15.45 28.26 -3.01
C SER A 340 -15.24 27.03 -3.87
N PHE A 341 -16.26 26.62 -4.64
CA PHE A 341 -16.15 25.46 -5.50
C PHE A 341 -15.13 25.68 -6.61
N VAL A 342 -14.18 24.77 -6.72
CA VAL A 342 -13.21 24.69 -7.81
C VAL A 342 -13.34 23.31 -8.44
N ALA A 343 -13.72 23.27 -9.73
CA ALA A 343 -13.96 22.03 -10.46
C ALA A 343 -12.70 21.16 -10.54
N GLY A 344 -12.86 19.85 -10.32
CA GLY A 344 -11.81 18.84 -10.48
C GLY A 344 -11.62 18.42 -11.93
N ASN A 345 -10.67 17.50 -12.18
CA ASN A 345 -10.42 16.93 -13.51
C ASN A 345 -10.95 15.50 -13.67
N GLY A 346 -11.84 15.03 -12.77
CA GLY A 346 -12.36 13.67 -12.81
C GLY A 346 -11.28 12.64 -12.43
N THR A 347 -11.00 11.72 -13.35
CA THR A 347 -9.94 10.72 -13.17
C THR A 347 -8.75 11.06 -14.04
N THR A 348 -7.60 11.34 -13.41
CA THR A 348 -6.36 11.73 -14.08
C THR A 348 -5.15 11.34 -13.23
N ASN A 349 -4.06 10.93 -13.89
CA ASN A 349 -2.77 10.69 -13.24
C ASN A 349 -1.78 11.85 -13.47
N ASP A 350 -2.24 12.92 -14.14
CA ASP A 350 -1.43 14.11 -14.37
C ASP A 350 -1.59 15.10 -13.20
N PRO A 351 -0.51 15.73 -12.74
CA PRO A 351 -0.60 16.75 -11.71
C PRO A 351 -1.37 17.99 -12.18
N HIS A 352 -2.35 18.44 -11.39
CA HIS A 352 -3.08 19.68 -11.65
C HIS A 352 -2.89 20.70 -10.54
N ASP A 353 -2.78 21.98 -10.92
CA ASP A 353 -2.64 23.11 -10.01
C ASP A 353 -3.97 23.83 -9.85
N TYR A 354 -4.29 24.18 -8.61
CA TYR A 354 -5.53 24.83 -8.24
C TYR A 354 -5.29 26.01 -7.30
N ALA A 355 -6.23 26.95 -7.27
CA ALA A 355 -6.18 28.08 -6.36
C ALA A 355 -7.57 28.57 -5.97
N TYR A 356 -7.68 29.10 -4.76
CA TYR A 356 -8.84 29.85 -4.29
C TYR A 356 -8.40 31.02 -3.41
N THR A 357 -9.08 32.15 -3.50
CA THR A 357 -8.79 33.34 -2.69
C THR A 357 -9.94 33.62 -1.74
N ASP A 358 -9.69 33.50 -0.43
CA ASP A 358 -10.63 33.91 0.60
C ASP A 358 -10.45 35.40 0.91
N ASN A 359 -11.45 36.20 0.50
CA ASN A 359 -11.54 37.63 0.77
C ASN A 359 -12.39 37.97 2.01
N THR A 360 -12.92 36.96 2.71
CA THR A 360 -13.87 37.13 3.82
C THR A 360 -13.18 36.98 5.18
N ILE A 361 -11.99 37.56 5.30
CA ILE A 361 -11.10 37.32 6.45
C ILE A 361 -11.28 38.37 7.55
N ALA A 362 -11.14 37.92 8.79
CA ALA A 362 -11.07 38.76 9.99
C ALA A 362 -9.82 38.38 10.78
N SER A 363 -9.32 39.26 11.63
CA SER A 363 -8.13 38.95 12.43
C SER A 363 -8.31 37.71 13.30
N GLY A 364 -7.22 36.96 13.43
CA GLY A 364 -7.10 35.79 14.28
C GLY A 364 -6.36 34.65 13.58
N LEU A 365 -6.16 33.57 14.34
CA LEU A 365 -5.59 32.33 13.83
C LEU A 365 -6.69 31.46 13.19
N TRP A 366 -6.55 31.20 11.90
CA TRP A 366 -7.51 30.43 11.11
C TRP A 366 -6.92 29.10 10.68
N GLN A 367 -7.78 28.10 10.52
CA GLN A 367 -7.46 26.85 9.85
C GLN A 367 -8.26 26.74 8.56
N TYR A 368 -7.64 26.20 7.52
CA TYR A 368 -8.24 25.91 6.23
C TYR A 368 -8.05 24.43 5.89
N ARG A 369 -9.05 23.83 5.25
CA ARG A 369 -8.96 22.49 4.65
C ARG A 369 -9.73 22.43 3.35
N LEU A 370 -9.40 21.48 2.49
CA LEU A 370 -10.21 21.17 1.32
C LEU A 370 -11.24 20.10 1.69
N LYS A 371 -12.45 20.27 1.17
CA LYS A 371 -13.49 19.25 1.07
C LYS A 371 -13.55 18.84 -0.40
N GLN A 372 -12.94 17.72 -0.73
CA GLN A 372 -13.08 17.09 -2.04
C GLN A 372 -14.46 16.42 -2.11
N VAL A 373 -15.08 16.51 -3.28
CA VAL A 373 -16.31 15.80 -3.64
C VAL A 373 -16.03 15.01 -4.90
N ASP A 374 -16.48 13.75 -4.92
CA ASP A 374 -16.37 12.89 -6.09
C ASP A 374 -17.64 12.91 -6.94
N LEU A 375 -17.57 12.38 -8.16
CA LEU A 375 -18.68 12.26 -9.11
C LEU A 375 -19.83 11.36 -8.60
N ASP A 376 -19.55 10.47 -7.66
CA ASP A 376 -20.54 9.64 -6.95
C ASP A 376 -21.09 10.30 -5.67
N ASN A 377 -20.70 11.55 -5.41
CA ASN A 377 -20.97 12.35 -4.21
C ASN A 377 -20.28 11.88 -2.93
N SER A 378 -19.24 11.04 -3.00
CA SER A 378 -18.35 10.79 -1.86
C SER A 378 -17.69 12.11 -1.41
N ILE A 379 -17.27 12.19 -0.14
CA ILE A 379 -16.68 13.39 0.44
C ILE A 379 -15.42 13.06 1.21
N HIS A 380 -14.36 13.80 0.93
CA HIS A 380 -13.01 13.60 1.46
C HIS A 380 -12.43 14.92 1.97
N PHE A 381 -11.66 14.89 3.07
CA PHE A 381 -11.10 16.10 3.67
C PHE A 381 -9.58 16.02 3.77
N THR A 382 -8.90 17.12 3.51
CA THR A 382 -7.47 17.22 3.78
C THR A 382 -7.20 17.52 5.24
N ASP A 383 -5.96 17.26 5.67
CA ASP A 383 -5.43 17.86 6.88
C ASP A 383 -5.54 19.39 6.84
N PRO A 384 -5.82 20.03 7.98
CA PRO A 384 -5.97 21.47 8.05
C PRO A 384 -4.62 22.18 8.10
N ILE A 385 -4.48 23.24 7.32
CA ILE A 385 -3.35 24.16 7.40
C ILE A 385 -3.74 25.42 8.17
N GLN A 386 -2.80 26.01 8.91
CA GLN A 386 -3.06 27.20 9.71
C GLN A 386 -2.50 28.45 9.05
N VAL A 387 -3.21 29.57 9.19
CA VAL A 387 -2.74 30.89 8.81
C VAL A 387 -3.10 31.91 9.88
N ASP A 388 -2.13 32.72 10.29
CA ASP A 388 -2.37 33.83 11.23
C ASP A 388 -2.72 35.09 10.44
N ILE A 389 -3.93 35.59 10.67
CA ILE A 389 -4.45 36.78 10.00
C ILE A 389 -4.35 37.94 10.98
N VAL A 390 -3.40 38.84 10.74
CA VAL A 390 -3.20 40.03 11.56
C VAL A 390 -3.76 41.24 10.81
N THR A 391 -5.00 41.67 11.08
CA THR A 391 -5.64 42.81 10.36
C THR A 391 -5.17 44.20 10.82
N ASN A 392 -4.01 44.29 11.46
CA ASN A 392 -3.34 45.56 11.79
C ASN A 392 -2.03 45.74 11.03
N VAL A 393 -1.88 45.11 9.87
CA VAL A 393 -0.80 45.45 8.95
C VAL A 393 -1.26 46.66 8.14
N LYS A 394 -1.09 47.85 8.72
CA LYS A 394 -0.43 48.90 7.93
C LYS A 394 0.83 48.20 7.44
N GLU A 395 1.04 48.02 6.13
CA GLU A 395 2.32 47.49 5.66
C GLU A 395 3.41 48.30 6.35
N SER A 396 4.02 47.71 7.38
CA SER A 396 5.18 48.29 7.99
C SER A 396 6.23 48.02 6.96
N THR A 397 6.47 49.01 6.10
CA THR A 397 7.67 49.06 5.28
C THR A 397 8.81 48.64 6.21
N PRO A 398 9.51 47.52 5.91
CA PRO A 398 10.52 47.01 6.82
C PRO A 398 11.44 48.16 7.21
N THR A 399 11.66 48.38 8.50
CA THR A 399 12.55 49.47 8.94
C THR A 399 14.01 49.01 8.97
N GLN A 400 14.26 47.73 8.72
CA GLN A 400 15.56 47.08 8.82
C GLN A 400 15.75 46.08 7.68
N PHE A 401 17.01 45.84 7.31
CA PHE A 401 17.37 44.76 6.40
C PHE A 401 17.43 43.44 7.19
N VAL A 402 16.79 42.39 6.69
CA VAL A 402 16.71 41.09 7.37
C VAL A 402 16.99 39.96 6.38
N LEU A 403 17.74 38.94 6.81
CA LEU A 403 17.87 37.66 6.10
C LEU A 403 17.41 36.54 7.02
N THR A 404 16.38 35.79 6.63
CA THR A 404 15.83 34.70 7.46
C THR A 404 16.51 33.37 7.20
N GLN A 405 16.28 32.40 8.09
CA GLN A 405 16.62 31.00 7.80
C GLN A 405 15.80 30.49 6.61
N ASN A 406 16.41 29.70 5.73
CA ASN A 406 15.70 29.05 4.63
C ASN A 406 14.73 27.98 5.18
N TYR A 407 13.62 27.74 4.48
CA TYR A 407 12.64 26.72 4.85
C TYR A 407 12.17 25.93 3.61
N PRO A 408 12.15 24.59 3.66
CA PRO A 408 12.63 23.74 4.77
C PRO A 408 14.16 23.79 4.95
N ASN A 409 14.68 23.36 6.10
CA ASN A 409 16.11 23.13 6.38
C ASN A 409 16.26 22.08 7.51
N PRO A 410 16.81 20.87 7.25
CA PRO A 410 17.35 20.39 5.98
C PRO A 410 16.32 20.38 4.83
N PHE A 411 16.78 20.48 3.59
CA PHE A 411 15.92 20.53 2.40
C PHE A 411 16.31 19.48 1.34
N ASN A 412 15.35 19.05 0.52
CA ASN A 412 15.56 18.10 -0.58
C ASN A 412 14.56 18.31 -1.74
N PRO A 413 15.00 18.63 -2.97
CA PRO A 413 16.19 19.40 -3.32
C PRO A 413 15.91 20.92 -3.33
N SER A 414 14.71 21.36 -2.94
CA SER A 414 14.29 22.77 -3.00
C SER A 414 14.01 23.40 -1.63
N THR A 415 14.27 24.70 -1.51
CA THR A 415 14.02 25.51 -0.31
C THR A 415 13.72 26.95 -0.69
N THR A 416 13.12 27.71 0.22
CA THR A 416 12.84 29.15 0.03
C THR A 416 13.62 29.98 1.04
N ILE A 417 14.29 31.02 0.57
CA ILE A 417 15.03 32.01 1.37
C ILE A 417 14.23 33.30 1.40
N ARG A 418 13.86 33.79 2.59
CA ARG A 418 13.15 35.07 2.74
C ARG A 418 14.09 36.16 3.27
N PHE A 419 13.88 37.39 2.82
CA PHE A 419 14.65 38.56 3.23
C PHE A 419 13.83 39.84 3.12
N GLU A 420 14.21 40.88 3.84
CA GLU A 420 13.53 42.16 3.89
C GLU A 420 14.48 43.30 3.56
N ILE A 421 14.00 44.28 2.81
CA ILE A 421 14.72 45.44 2.33
C ILE A 421 14.08 46.69 2.91
N ALA A 422 14.85 47.51 3.64
CA ALA A 422 14.29 48.62 4.39
C ALA A 422 14.01 49.87 3.55
N LYS A 423 14.74 50.03 2.46
CA LYS A 423 14.71 51.17 1.53
C LYS A 423 15.24 50.72 0.18
N PRO A 424 14.93 51.43 -0.91
CA PRO A 424 15.42 51.07 -2.24
C PRO A 424 16.95 50.89 -2.25
N GLU A 425 17.42 49.73 -2.66
CA GLU A 425 18.84 49.36 -2.58
C GLU A 425 19.18 48.27 -3.61
N PHE A 426 20.43 48.22 -4.06
CA PHE A 426 20.92 47.14 -4.91
C PHE A 426 21.22 45.90 -4.08
N VAL A 427 20.56 44.78 -4.39
CA VAL A 427 20.57 43.57 -3.59
C VAL A 427 21.19 42.41 -4.36
N THR A 428 22.11 41.71 -3.71
CA THR A 428 22.62 40.42 -4.19
C THR A 428 22.35 39.32 -3.17
N LEU A 429 21.78 38.21 -3.62
CA LEU A 429 21.62 36.99 -2.84
C LEU A 429 22.35 35.86 -3.55
N LYS A 430 23.41 35.34 -2.93
CA LYS A 430 24.28 34.32 -3.52
C LYS A 430 24.41 33.11 -2.60
N VAL A 431 24.58 31.94 -3.20
CA VAL A 431 24.83 30.66 -2.52
C VAL A 431 26.24 30.20 -2.80
N TYR A 432 26.92 29.70 -1.77
CA TYR A 432 28.29 29.23 -1.79
C TYR A 432 28.38 27.82 -1.20
N ASP A 433 29.35 27.04 -1.66
CA ASP A 433 29.76 25.82 -0.96
C ASP A 433 30.72 26.12 0.21
N MET A 434 31.13 25.08 0.94
CA MET A 434 32.04 25.22 2.08
C MET A 434 33.46 25.65 1.71
N LEU A 435 33.84 25.58 0.43
CA LEU A 435 35.12 26.09 -0.08
C LEU A 435 35.03 27.57 -0.50
N GLY A 436 33.84 28.18 -0.37
CA GLY A 436 33.58 29.57 -0.76
C GLY A 436 33.35 29.77 -2.26
N ARG A 437 33.14 28.69 -3.03
CA ARG A 437 32.80 28.79 -4.45
C ARG A 437 31.33 29.15 -4.58
N GLU A 438 31.02 30.15 -5.39
CA GLU A 438 29.64 30.51 -5.72
C GLU A 438 29.01 29.39 -6.57
N VAL A 439 27.88 28.87 -6.10
CA VAL A 439 27.13 27.79 -6.77
C VAL A 439 25.79 28.26 -7.33
N ALA A 440 25.26 29.39 -6.86
CA ALA A 440 24.06 30.03 -7.43
C ALA A 440 23.97 31.51 -7.08
N MET A 441 23.32 32.28 -7.96
CA MET A 441 22.91 33.67 -7.73
C MET A 441 21.39 33.75 -7.83
N LEU A 442 20.73 34.11 -6.73
CA LEU A 442 19.27 34.07 -6.57
C LEU A 442 18.61 35.45 -6.70
N ALA A 443 19.35 36.52 -6.44
CA ALA A 443 18.93 37.90 -6.68
C ALA A 443 20.16 38.73 -7.05
N ASN A 444 19.99 39.67 -7.99
CA ASN A 444 21.03 40.60 -8.44
C ASN A 444 20.40 41.82 -9.12
N GLU A 445 19.65 42.59 -8.35
CA GLU A 445 18.82 43.68 -8.86
C GLU A 445 18.55 44.75 -7.79
N THR A 446 18.05 45.92 -8.21
CA THR A 446 17.59 46.96 -7.29
C THR A 446 16.19 46.64 -6.82
N LEU A 447 16.01 46.42 -5.51
CA LEU A 447 14.73 46.14 -4.89
C LEU A 447 14.23 47.37 -4.13
N GLN A 448 12.90 47.55 -4.11
CA GLN A 448 12.26 48.59 -3.30
C GLN A 448 12.17 48.15 -1.83
N ALA A 449 11.70 49.03 -0.96
CA ALA A 449 11.43 48.63 0.42
C ALA A 449 10.30 47.60 0.46
N GLY A 450 10.53 46.45 1.10
CA GLY A 450 9.57 45.35 1.13
C GLY A 450 10.16 44.01 1.55
N SER A 451 9.31 43.00 1.67
CA SER A 451 9.69 41.63 1.99
C SER A 451 9.70 40.77 0.72
N TYR A 452 10.73 39.95 0.56
CA TYR A 452 11.03 39.19 -0.65
C TYR A 452 11.31 37.73 -0.32
N SER A 453 11.12 36.86 -1.31
CA SER A 453 11.45 35.43 -1.22
C SER A 453 12.09 34.93 -2.50
N ALA A 454 13.19 34.19 -2.36
CA ALA A 454 13.87 33.53 -3.46
C ALA A 454 13.81 32.01 -3.30
N ALA A 455 13.34 31.32 -4.35
CA ALA A 455 13.37 29.87 -4.41
C ALA A 455 14.77 29.39 -4.83
N PHE A 456 15.27 28.33 -4.20
CA PHE A 456 16.53 27.69 -4.54
C PHE A 456 16.31 26.20 -4.81
N ASN A 457 16.75 25.74 -6.00
CA ASN A 457 16.73 24.33 -6.38
C ASN A 457 18.16 23.82 -6.54
N ALA A 458 18.53 22.86 -5.68
CA ALA A 458 19.86 22.29 -5.59
C ALA A 458 19.95 20.87 -6.18
N SER A 459 19.06 20.51 -7.10
CA SER A 459 19.03 19.18 -7.72
C SER A 459 20.35 18.75 -8.36
N HIS A 460 21.17 19.70 -8.81
CA HIS A 460 22.48 19.49 -9.43
C HIS A 460 23.66 19.54 -8.45
N LEU A 461 23.41 19.77 -7.16
CA LEU A 461 24.43 19.87 -6.11
C LEU A 461 24.48 18.60 -5.24
N ALA A 462 25.61 18.31 -4.61
CA ALA A 462 25.76 17.15 -3.72
C ALA A 462 25.16 17.42 -2.33
N SER A 463 24.74 16.38 -1.60
CA SER A 463 24.33 16.51 -0.19
C SER A 463 25.44 17.18 0.64
N GLY A 464 25.09 18.11 1.51
CA GLY A 464 26.08 18.85 2.29
C GLY A 464 25.57 20.18 2.85
N THR A 465 26.46 20.90 3.53
CA THR A 465 26.20 22.25 4.02
C THR A 465 26.55 23.29 2.97
N TYR A 466 25.66 24.24 2.78
CA TYR A 466 25.83 25.41 1.91
C TYR A 466 25.64 26.69 2.72
N ILE A 467 26.20 27.78 2.22
CA ILE A 467 26.13 29.11 2.83
C ILE A 467 25.44 30.03 1.86
N TYR A 468 24.49 30.84 2.31
CA TYR A 468 23.92 31.91 1.48
C TYR A 468 24.14 33.28 2.13
N ARG A 469 24.42 34.27 1.29
CA ARG A 469 24.73 35.64 1.70
C ARG A 469 23.84 36.63 0.97
N LEU A 470 23.19 37.49 1.75
CA LEU A 470 22.49 38.67 1.26
C LEU A 470 23.39 39.88 1.46
N GLN A 471 23.56 40.69 0.42
CA GLN A 471 24.21 41.99 0.49
C GLN A 471 23.29 43.05 -0.09
N ALA A 472 22.99 44.09 0.69
CA ALA A 472 22.16 45.23 0.31
C ALA A 472 22.87 46.51 0.78
N GLY A 473 23.52 47.23 -0.13
CA GLY A 473 24.40 48.36 0.22
C GLY A 473 25.50 47.95 1.21
N ALA A 474 25.50 48.56 2.39
CA ALA A 474 26.43 48.24 3.49
C ALA A 474 25.99 47.04 4.37
N PHE A 475 24.74 46.59 4.25
CA PHE A 475 24.24 45.45 5.00
C PHE A 475 24.72 44.14 4.38
N ILE A 476 25.33 43.27 5.18
CA ILE A 476 25.72 41.91 4.78
C ILE A 476 25.24 40.95 5.85
N ALA A 477 24.43 39.96 5.46
CA ALA A 477 24.00 38.86 6.31
C ALA A 477 24.31 37.53 5.65
N THR A 478 24.69 36.53 6.46
CA THR A 478 25.06 35.20 5.98
C THR A 478 24.42 34.13 6.87
N LYS A 479 23.90 33.06 6.26
CA LYS A 479 23.29 31.92 6.97
C LYS A 479 23.68 30.60 6.30
N LYS A 480 23.52 29.50 7.04
CA LYS A 480 23.85 28.13 6.61
C LYS A 480 22.58 27.33 6.33
N MET A 481 22.65 26.46 5.33
CA MET A 481 21.58 25.52 4.99
C MET A 481 22.13 24.12 4.71
N SER A 482 21.34 23.09 4.98
CA SER A 482 21.72 21.69 4.81
C SER A 482 20.88 21.03 3.72
N LEU A 483 21.54 20.54 2.67
CA LEU A 483 20.93 19.74 1.61
C LEU A 483 21.10 18.25 1.95
N THR A 484 19.99 17.51 1.97
CA THR A 484 19.96 16.06 2.20
C THR A 484 19.31 15.39 1.00
N LYS A 485 20.07 14.65 0.20
CA LYS A 485 19.55 13.75 -0.85
C LYS A 485 19.49 12.32 -0.36
#